data_AF-A0A3A0A0M6-F1
#
_entry.id   AF-A0A3A0A0M6-F1
#
_cell.length_a   1.000
_cell.length_b   1.000
_cell.length_c   1.000
_cell.angle_alpha   90.00
_cell.angle_beta   90.00
_cell.angle_gamma   90.00
#
_symmetry.space_group_name_H-M   'P 1'
#
loop_
_entity.id
_entity.type
_entity.pdbx_description
1 polymer ?
#
loop_
_entity_poly.entity_id
_entity_poly.type
_entity_poly.pdbx_seq_one_letter_code
_entity_poly.pdbx_strand_id
1 'polypeptide(L)'
;MPVPFLGVRQIRDVHRLSHSDAMTPWDVPGDYSRPVARRIVEEAGVPREAFGIRKKAATNLFRQGEARLTDASLRMYYDWLRSHRDEWVHAGLAPPAVPGSLYVAASKRLYLLGRIRRVLQAVVPVSIAQRMAEAETRLQSRVTRDLNVIDHVFPWAVAAAAARYTDER
;
A
#
# COMPACT_ATOMS: atom_id res chain seq x y z
N MET A 1 -3.72 -15.66 14.85
CA MET A 1 -4.99 -15.07 14.36
C MET A 1 -4.67 -13.76 13.64
N PRO A 2 -5.20 -13.48 12.45
CA PRO A 2 -4.89 -12.23 11.74
C PRO A 2 -5.42 -11.00 12.50
N VAL A 3 -4.62 -9.92 12.59
CA VAL A 3 -4.93 -8.68 13.33
C VAL A 3 -6.34 -8.11 13.05
N PRO A 4 -6.86 -8.11 11.79
CA PRO A 4 -8.22 -7.62 11.52
C PRO A 4 -9.36 -8.40 12.20
N PHE A 5 -9.08 -9.59 12.76
CA PHE A 5 -10.09 -10.40 13.45
C PHE A 5 -10.09 -10.16 14.97
N LEU A 6 -9.20 -9.32 15.50
CA LEU A 6 -9.20 -8.97 16.92
C LEU A 6 -10.52 -8.26 17.28
N GLY A 7 -11.21 -8.79 18.30
CA GLY A 7 -12.49 -8.25 18.76
C GLY A 7 -13.72 -8.69 17.95
N VAL A 8 -13.57 -9.54 16.93
CA VAL A 8 -14.72 -10.07 16.19
C VAL A 8 -15.49 -11.06 17.06
N ARG A 9 -16.79 -10.82 17.26
CA ARG A 9 -17.64 -11.65 18.14
C ARG A 9 -18.50 -12.68 17.38
N GLN A 10 -18.96 -12.34 16.18
CA GLN A 10 -20.02 -13.10 15.48
C GLN A 10 -19.63 -13.49 14.05
N ILE A 11 -18.36 -13.82 13.81
CA ILE A 11 -17.88 -14.13 12.45
C ILE A 11 -18.64 -15.28 11.78
N ARG A 12 -19.03 -16.30 12.56
CA ARG A 12 -19.79 -17.46 12.07
C ARG A 12 -21.19 -17.06 11.62
N ASP A 13 -21.84 -16.16 12.34
CA ASP A 13 -23.20 -15.72 12.02
C ASP A 13 -23.19 -14.80 10.81
N VAL A 14 -22.23 -13.86 10.74
CA VAL A 14 -22.02 -13.01 9.56
C VAL A 14 -21.72 -13.86 8.33
N HIS A 15 -20.87 -14.88 8.46
CA HIS A 15 -20.57 -15.81 7.37
C HIS A 15 -21.83 -16.56 6.92
N ARG A 16 -22.60 -17.12 7.87
CA ARG A 16 -23.83 -17.86 7.57
C ARG A 16 -24.89 -16.98 6.90
N LEU A 17 -25.10 -15.77 7.41
CA LEU A 17 -26.02 -14.80 6.84
C LEU A 17 -25.59 -14.45 5.41
N SER A 18 -24.31 -14.22 5.18
CA SER A 18 -23.78 -13.87 3.85
C SER A 18 -24.00 -14.95 2.78
N HIS A 19 -24.17 -16.22 3.18
CA HIS A 19 -24.42 -17.35 2.28
C HIS A 19 -25.87 -17.86 2.35
N SER A 20 -26.78 -17.13 3.00
CA SER A 20 -28.20 -17.53 3.09
C SER A 20 -28.96 -17.14 1.83
N ASP A 21 -30.03 -17.88 1.51
CA ASP A 21 -30.90 -17.60 0.35
C ASP A 21 -31.54 -16.20 0.43
N ALA A 22 -31.73 -15.67 1.64
CA ALA A 22 -32.22 -14.31 1.85
C ALA A 22 -31.30 -13.25 1.24
N MET A 23 -30.01 -13.55 1.05
CA MET A 23 -29.02 -12.63 0.49
C MET A 23 -28.90 -12.69 -1.04
N THR A 24 -29.53 -13.66 -1.71
CA THR A 24 -29.42 -13.84 -3.17
C THR A 24 -29.69 -12.58 -4.00
N PRO A 25 -30.66 -11.69 -3.68
CA PRO A 25 -30.87 -10.46 -4.45
C PRO A 25 -29.68 -9.49 -4.46
N TRP A 26 -28.85 -9.53 -3.41
CA TRP A 26 -27.67 -8.69 -3.24
C TRP A 26 -26.36 -9.45 -3.47
N ASP A 27 -26.45 -10.72 -3.86
CA ASP A 27 -25.29 -11.47 -4.31
C ASP A 27 -24.92 -11.04 -5.73
N VAL A 28 -23.63 -10.88 -5.98
CA VAL A 28 -23.11 -10.47 -7.29
C VAL A 28 -22.06 -11.49 -7.71
N PRO A 29 -22.19 -12.10 -8.90
CA PRO A 29 -21.22 -13.06 -9.41
C PRO A 29 -19.80 -12.48 -9.42
N GLY A 30 -18.85 -13.24 -8.88
CA GLY A 30 -17.42 -12.94 -8.91
C GLY A 30 -16.74 -12.98 -7.53
N ASP A 31 -15.45 -12.70 -7.53
CA ASP A 31 -14.54 -12.94 -6.39
C ASP A 31 -14.74 -11.95 -5.23
N TYR A 32 -15.63 -10.98 -5.39
CA TYR A 32 -15.84 -9.88 -4.45
C TYR A 32 -17.32 -9.67 -4.10
N SER A 33 -18.04 -10.75 -3.84
CA SER A 33 -19.41 -10.66 -3.32
C SER A 33 -19.43 -10.14 -1.87
N ARG A 34 -20.34 -9.19 -1.58
CA ARG A 34 -20.53 -8.54 -0.27
C ARG A 34 -22.03 -8.29 -0.02
N PRO A 35 -22.85 -9.35 0.06
CA PRO A 35 -24.30 -9.21 -0.03
C PRO A 35 -24.90 -8.46 1.16
N VAL A 36 -24.41 -8.72 2.39
CA VAL A 36 -24.88 -8.00 3.59
C VAL A 36 -24.60 -6.50 3.49
N ALA A 37 -23.39 -6.10 3.10
CA ALA A 37 -23.03 -4.70 2.94
C ALA A 37 -23.81 -4.04 1.80
N ARG A 38 -24.02 -4.77 0.70
CA ARG A 38 -24.79 -4.30 -0.44
C ARG A 38 -26.26 -4.09 -0.08
N ARG A 39 -26.86 -5.03 0.66
CA ARG A 39 -28.23 -4.89 1.19
C ARG A 39 -28.39 -3.59 1.98
N ILE A 40 -27.50 -3.33 2.94
CA ILE A 40 -27.56 -2.13 3.78
C ILE A 40 -27.56 -0.85 2.95
N VAL A 41 -26.68 -0.74 1.94
CA VAL A 41 -26.58 0.50 1.14
C VAL A 41 -27.69 0.62 0.10
N GLU A 42 -28.07 -0.47 -0.55
CA GLU A 42 -29.15 -0.46 -1.56
C GLU A 42 -30.51 -0.17 -0.91
N GLU A 43 -30.79 -0.75 0.27
CA GLU A 43 -31.98 -0.42 1.07
C GLU A 43 -31.98 1.03 1.57
N ALA A 44 -30.79 1.63 1.74
CA ALA A 44 -30.64 3.06 2.04
C ALA A 44 -30.74 3.98 0.80
N GLY A 45 -31.06 3.42 -0.37
CA GLY A 45 -31.25 4.17 -1.61
C GLY A 45 -29.97 4.44 -2.43
N VAL A 46 -28.84 3.80 -2.08
CA VAL A 46 -27.61 3.91 -2.87
C VAL A 46 -27.74 3.06 -4.13
N PRO A 47 -27.55 3.62 -5.34
CA PRO A 47 -27.61 2.83 -6.57
C PRO A 47 -26.55 1.72 -6.61
N ARG A 48 -26.90 0.58 -7.19
CA ARG A 48 -26.10 -0.67 -7.20
C ARG A 48 -24.69 -0.48 -7.79
N GLU A 49 -24.58 0.37 -8.79
CA GLU A 49 -23.41 0.75 -9.56
C GLU A 49 -22.50 1.75 -8.82
N ALA A 50 -22.99 2.39 -7.75
CA ALA A 50 -22.25 3.37 -6.96
C ALA A 50 -21.36 2.72 -5.87
N PHE A 51 -21.54 1.43 -5.56
CA PHE A 51 -20.84 0.75 -4.47
C PHE A 51 -20.39 -0.68 -4.80
N GLY A 52 -19.29 -1.12 -4.17
CA GLY A 52 -18.90 -2.53 -4.15
C GLY A 52 -18.41 -3.12 -5.48
N ILE A 53 -18.04 -2.28 -6.46
CA ILE A 53 -17.71 -2.71 -7.82
C ILE A 53 -16.29 -3.28 -7.93
N ARG A 54 -15.30 -2.63 -7.31
CA ARG A 54 -13.90 -3.11 -7.31
C ARG A 54 -13.26 -2.87 -5.95
N LYS A 55 -12.63 -3.90 -5.41
CA LYS A 55 -11.74 -3.76 -4.26
C LYS A 55 -10.53 -2.92 -4.68
N LYS A 56 -10.43 -1.70 -4.17
CA LYS A 56 -9.16 -0.97 -4.23
C LYS A 56 -8.26 -1.54 -3.13
N ALA A 57 -7.09 -2.06 -3.52
CA ALA A 57 -6.09 -2.53 -2.56
C ALA A 57 -5.56 -1.33 -1.76
N ALA A 58 -6.17 -1.04 -0.60
CA ALA A 58 -5.70 0.00 0.31
C ALA A 58 -4.36 -0.38 0.97
N THR A 59 -4.06 -1.67 1.06
CA THR A 59 -2.81 -2.19 1.66
C THR A 59 -1.56 -1.94 0.80
N ASN A 60 -1.72 -1.56 -0.48
CA ASN A 60 -0.58 -1.31 -1.37
C ASN A 60 0.17 0.02 -1.07
N LEU A 61 -0.27 0.79 -0.07
CA LEU A 61 0.51 1.89 0.48
C LEU A 61 1.93 1.44 0.83
N PHE A 62 2.07 0.23 1.40
CA PHE A 62 3.35 -0.37 1.76
C PHE A 62 4.08 -1.06 0.59
N ARG A 63 3.49 -1.16 -0.60
CA ARG A 63 4.23 -1.62 -1.79
C ARG A 63 4.74 -0.44 -2.62
N GLN A 64 4.20 0.76 -2.40
CA GLN A 64 4.66 2.00 -3.04
C GLN A 64 5.82 2.66 -2.30
N GLY A 65 6.27 2.11 -1.17
CA GLY A 65 7.50 2.54 -0.51
C GLY A 65 7.46 3.98 0.00
N GLU A 66 8.66 4.54 0.10
CA GLU A 66 8.96 5.94 0.39
C GLU A 66 8.30 6.96 -0.53
N ALA A 67 7.79 6.53 -1.70
CA ALA A 67 7.18 7.41 -2.69
C ALA A 67 5.91 8.14 -2.20
N ARG A 68 5.38 7.76 -1.02
CA ARG A 68 4.24 8.41 -0.35
C ARG A 68 4.67 9.43 0.71
N LEU A 69 5.93 9.43 1.16
CA LEU A 69 6.43 10.42 2.12
C LEU A 69 6.69 11.74 1.39
N THR A 70 6.41 12.86 2.07
CA THR A 70 6.85 14.17 1.58
C THR A 70 8.38 14.27 1.67
N ASP A 71 8.98 15.20 0.93
CA ASP A 71 10.44 15.38 0.98
C ASP A 71 10.95 15.70 2.38
N ALA A 72 10.16 16.41 3.19
CA ALA A 72 10.48 16.69 4.59
C ALA A 72 10.46 15.41 5.43
N SER A 73 9.36 14.64 5.34
CA SER A 73 9.21 13.38 6.08
C SER A 73 10.25 12.34 5.66
N LEU A 74 10.62 12.30 4.38
CA LEU A 74 11.63 11.39 3.86
C LEU A 74 13.03 11.70 4.42
N ARG A 75 13.39 13.00 4.54
CA ARG A 75 14.65 13.40 5.17
C ARG A 75 14.69 12.99 6.64
N MET A 76 13.65 13.32 7.39
CA MET A 76 13.54 12.94 8.81
C MET A 76 13.63 11.43 9.01
N TYR A 77 12.99 10.68 8.12
CA TYR A 77 13.05 9.22 8.12
C TYR A 77 14.48 8.70 7.89
N TYR A 78 15.19 9.22 6.89
CA TYR A 78 16.58 8.83 6.64
C TYR A 78 17.55 9.24 7.75
N ASP A 79 17.34 10.41 8.34
CA ASP A 79 18.16 10.85 9.47
C ASP A 79 17.96 9.93 10.68
N TRP A 80 16.71 9.51 10.93
CA TRP A 80 16.40 8.50 11.94
C TRP A 80 17.07 7.15 11.63
N LEU A 81 17.02 6.66 10.39
CA LEU A 81 17.74 5.44 10.01
C LEU A 81 19.26 5.58 10.25
N ARG A 82 19.85 6.73 9.97
CA ARG A 82 21.29 6.94 10.22
C ARG A 82 21.61 6.98 11.71
N SER A 83 20.75 7.58 12.53
CA SER A 83 20.98 7.69 13.97
C SER A 83 20.81 6.34 14.70
N HIS A 84 19.99 5.43 14.17
CA HIS A 84 19.78 4.09 14.75
C HIS A 84 20.77 3.06 14.22
N ARG A 85 21.76 3.49 13.42
CA ARG A 85 22.79 2.61 12.83
C ARG A 85 23.50 1.77 13.88
N ASP A 86 23.88 2.40 14.97
CA ASP A 86 24.66 1.76 16.01
C ASP A 86 23.83 0.68 16.72
N GLU A 87 22.52 0.86 16.90
CA GLU A 87 21.65 -0.14 17.52
C GLU A 87 21.65 -1.46 16.75
N TRP A 88 21.58 -1.42 15.42
CA TRP A 88 21.69 -2.63 14.60
C TRP A 88 23.06 -3.27 14.70
N VAL A 89 24.14 -2.46 14.67
CA VAL A 89 25.50 -2.97 14.81
C VAL A 89 25.70 -3.67 16.16
N HIS A 90 25.20 -3.09 17.25
CA HIS A 90 25.24 -3.70 18.59
C HIS A 90 24.39 -4.98 18.65
N ALA A 91 23.28 -5.02 17.92
CA ALA A 91 22.46 -6.22 17.77
C ALA A 91 23.03 -7.28 16.80
N GLY A 92 24.20 -7.04 16.19
CA GLY A 92 24.82 -7.94 15.21
C GLY A 92 24.11 -7.98 13.85
N LEU A 93 23.26 -6.98 13.56
CA LEU A 93 22.51 -6.85 12.32
C LEU A 93 23.18 -5.84 11.38
N ALA A 94 23.12 -6.12 10.07
CA ALA A 94 23.57 -5.15 9.07
C ALA A 94 22.56 -3.99 9.00
N PRO A 95 23.01 -2.73 9.15
CA PRO A 95 22.11 -1.58 9.09
C PRO A 95 21.52 -1.42 7.68
N PRO A 96 20.27 -0.95 7.55
CA PRO A 96 19.65 -0.72 6.26
C PRO A 96 20.45 0.29 5.42
N ALA A 97 20.61 -0.01 4.14
CA ALA A 97 21.26 0.88 3.19
C ALA A 97 20.35 2.07 2.88
N VAL A 98 20.62 3.23 3.49
CA VAL A 98 19.88 4.46 3.23
C VAL A 98 20.18 4.95 1.81
N PRO A 99 19.18 5.10 0.92
CA PRO A 99 19.40 5.57 -0.44
C PRO A 99 20.00 6.99 -0.44
N GLY A 100 21.04 7.22 -1.24
CA GLY A 100 21.57 8.56 -1.47
C GLY A 100 20.55 9.47 -2.19
N SER A 101 20.69 10.79 -2.05
CA SER A 101 19.77 11.79 -2.65
C SER A 101 19.62 11.65 -4.17
N LEU A 102 20.71 11.29 -4.86
CA LEU A 102 20.73 11.01 -6.31
C LEU A 102 19.82 9.83 -6.69
N TYR A 103 19.76 8.83 -5.84
CA TYR A 103 18.96 7.63 -6.06
C TYR A 103 17.47 7.94 -5.92
N VAL A 104 17.09 8.70 -4.89
CA VAL A 104 15.70 9.17 -4.69
C VAL A 104 15.22 10.02 -5.86
N ALA A 105 16.10 10.87 -6.41
CA ALA A 105 15.79 11.63 -7.60
C ALA A 105 15.58 10.72 -8.83
N ALA A 106 16.38 9.67 -8.99
CA ALA A 106 16.26 8.71 -10.09
C ALA A 106 14.97 7.86 -9.98
N SER A 107 14.60 7.40 -8.79
CA SER A 107 13.38 6.61 -8.57
C SER A 107 12.10 7.43 -8.81
N LYS A 108 12.08 8.71 -8.41
CA LYS A 108 11.01 9.66 -8.74
C LYS A 108 10.89 9.89 -10.25
N ARG A 109 12.01 10.03 -10.97
CA ARG A 109 12.03 10.18 -12.44
C ARG A 109 11.47 8.93 -13.12
N LEU A 110 11.84 7.74 -12.67
CA LEU A 110 11.28 6.47 -13.14
C LEU A 110 9.76 6.39 -12.93
N TYR A 111 9.27 6.82 -11.76
CA TYR A 111 7.83 6.88 -11.50
C TYR A 111 7.10 7.89 -12.42
N LEU A 112 7.70 9.06 -12.68
CA LEU A 112 7.15 10.06 -13.60
C LEU A 112 7.10 9.53 -15.04
N LEU A 113 8.13 8.80 -15.47
CA LEU A 113 8.19 8.16 -16.79
C LEU A 113 7.08 7.12 -16.96
N GLY A 114 6.73 6.36 -15.92
CA GLY A 114 5.57 5.45 -15.92
C GLY A 114 4.23 6.16 -16.13
N ARG A 115 4.13 7.43 -15.68
CA ARG A 115 2.95 8.28 -15.91
C ARG A 115 2.88 8.79 -17.35
N ILE A 116 4.02 9.15 -17.95
CA ILE A 116 4.12 9.52 -19.38
C ILE A 116 3.80 8.31 -20.26
N ARG A 117 4.28 7.11 -19.91
CA ARG A 117 3.97 5.86 -20.63
C ARG A 117 2.47 5.58 -20.67
N ARG A 118 1.73 5.87 -19.60
CA ARG A 118 0.26 5.69 -19.57
C ARG A 118 -0.46 6.47 -20.66
N VAL A 119 0.11 7.61 -21.09
CA VAL A 119 -0.39 8.41 -22.21
C VAL A 119 0.08 7.82 -23.54
N LEU A 120 1.35 7.41 -23.64
CA LEU A 120 1.92 6.82 -24.85
C LEU A 120 1.34 5.44 -25.22
N GLN A 121 0.81 4.68 -24.24
CA GLN A 121 0.13 3.40 -24.47
C GLN A 121 -1.08 3.51 -25.40
N ALA A 122 -1.64 4.71 -25.59
CA ALA A 122 -2.73 4.94 -26.54
C ALA A 122 -2.26 5.00 -28.01
N VAL A 123 -0.95 5.16 -28.26
CA VAL A 123 -0.39 5.43 -29.59
C VAL A 123 0.54 4.30 -30.06
N VAL A 124 0.97 3.43 -29.15
CA VAL A 124 1.96 2.38 -29.41
C VAL A 124 1.27 1.00 -29.45
N PRO A 125 1.65 0.09 -30.36
CA PRO A 125 1.11 -1.26 -30.43
C PRO A 125 1.18 -2.02 -29.09
N VAL A 126 0.14 -2.81 -28.80
CA VAL A 126 -0.02 -3.55 -27.52
C VAL A 126 1.20 -4.39 -27.16
N SER A 127 1.85 -5.04 -28.13
CA SER A 127 3.03 -5.87 -27.89
C SER A 127 4.25 -5.07 -27.39
N ILE A 128 4.45 -3.86 -27.91
CA ILE A 128 5.53 -2.96 -27.48
C ILE A 128 5.18 -2.38 -26.11
N ALA A 129 3.92 -1.98 -25.90
CA ALA A 129 3.44 -1.48 -24.61
C ALA A 129 3.60 -2.52 -23.49
N GLN A 130 3.34 -3.81 -23.77
CA GLN A 130 3.55 -4.93 -22.84
C GLN A 130 5.03 -5.14 -22.52
N ARG A 131 5.92 -5.20 -23.52
CA ARG A 131 7.37 -5.36 -23.30
C ARG A 131 7.96 -4.20 -22.50
N MET A 132 7.50 -2.97 -22.76
CA MET A 132 7.90 -1.80 -21.97
C MET A 132 7.38 -1.89 -20.53
N ALA A 133 6.15 -2.36 -20.32
CA ALA A 133 5.58 -2.57 -18.98
C ALA A 133 6.39 -3.61 -18.18
N GLU A 134 6.80 -4.70 -18.82
CA GLU A 134 7.59 -5.76 -18.19
C GLU A 134 8.99 -5.27 -17.84
N ALA A 135 9.66 -4.54 -18.74
CA ALA A 135 10.97 -3.96 -18.48
C ALA A 135 10.93 -2.94 -17.33
N GLU A 136 9.92 -2.07 -17.31
CA GLU A 136 9.67 -1.13 -16.23
C GLU A 136 9.41 -1.85 -14.91
N THR A 137 8.55 -2.87 -14.90
CA THR A 137 8.23 -3.64 -13.69
C THR A 137 9.47 -4.36 -13.16
N ARG A 138 10.33 -4.90 -14.04
CA ARG A 138 11.61 -5.52 -13.64
C ARG A 138 12.60 -4.50 -13.08
N LEU A 139 12.70 -3.32 -13.69
CA LEU A 139 13.58 -2.26 -13.22
C LEU A 139 13.10 -1.71 -11.87
N GLN A 140 11.80 -1.42 -11.76
CA GLN A 140 11.17 -0.92 -10.54
C GLN A 140 11.22 -1.95 -9.42
N SER A 141 11.01 -3.24 -9.71
CA SER A 141 11.12 -4.30 -8.69
C SER A 141 12.54 -4.49 -8.18
N ARG A 142 13.57 -4.41 -9.05
CA ARG A 142 14.99 -4.41 -8.62
C ARG A 142 15.31 -3.20 -7.74
N VAL A 143 14.95 -2.01 -8.22
CA VAL A 143 15.09 -0.74 -7.49
C VAL A 143 14.38 -0.84 -6.12
N THR A 144 13.17 -1.36 -6.05
CA THR A 144 12.40 -1.42 -4.79
C THR A 144 12.94 -2.51 -3.85
N ARG A 145 13.45 -3.64 -4.39
CA ARG A 145 13.99 -4.75 -3.58
C ARG A 145 15.31 -4.38 -2.89
N ASP A 146 16.19 -3.66 -3.59
CA ASP A 146 17.51 -3.29 -3.07
C ASP A 146 17.44 -2.13 -2.05
N LEU A 147 16.28 -1.47 -1.94
CA LEU A 147 16.05 -0.32 -1.05
C LEU A 147 14.93 -0.57 -0.04
N ASN A 148 14.60 -1.82 0.26
CA ASN A 148 13.41 -2.11 1.06
C ASN A 148 13.63 -1.78 2.55
N VAL A 149 13.88 -0.51 2.85
CA VAL A 149 13.86 0.05 4.19
C VAL A 149 12.43 0.26 4.66
N ILE A 150 11.41 -0.03 3.83
CA ILE A 150 10.01 0.24 4.17
C ILE A 150 9.57 -0.42 5.48
N ASP A 151 10.19 -1.53 5.84
CA ASP A 151 9.95 -2.26 7.09
C ASP A 151 10.21 -1.38 8.32
N HIS A 152 10.98 -0.30 8.17
CA HIS A 152 11.32 0.66 9.23
C HIS A 152 10.49 1.94 9.21
N VAL A 153 9.64 2.16 8.21
CA VAL A 153 8.77 3.36 8.13
C VAL A 153 7.77 3.39 9.27
N PHE A 154 7.19 2.24 9.63
CA PHE A 154 6.23 2.18 10.74
C PHE A 154 6.90 2.43 12.11
N PRO A 155 8.00 1.75 12.48
CA PRO A 155 8.77 2.07 13.69
C PRO A 155 9.17 3.55 13.78
N TRP A 156 9.68 4.14 12.70
CA TRP A 156 10.01 5.56 12.65
C TRP A 156 8.79 6.45 12.93
N ALA A 157 7.65 6.17 12.29
CA ALA A 157 6.46 6.97 12.46
C ALA A 157 5.94 6.94 13.91
N VAL A 158 6.05 5.80 14.58
CA VAL A 158 5.72 5.66 16.02
C VAL A 158 6.69 6.49 16.87
N ALA A 159 8.01 6.38 16.63
CA ALA A 159 9.01 7.15 17.36
C ALA A 159 8.84 8.66 17.18
N ALA A 160 8.60 9.11 15.95
CA ALA A 160 8.34 10.51 15.63
C ALA A 160 7.05 11.05 16.27
N ALA A 161 5.99 10.23 16.34
CA ALA A 161 4.77 10.59 17.03
C ALA A 161 4.99 10.67 18.54
N ALA A 162 5.69 9.69 19.14
CA ALA A 162 6.01 9.67 20.56
C ALA A 162 6.80 10.91 20.99
N ALA A 163 7.84 11.29 20.23
CA ALA A 163 8.67 12.47 20.53
C ALA A 163 7.85 13.78 20.67
N ARG A 164 6.81 13.96 19.84
CA ARG A 164 5.93 15.14 19.91
C ARG A 164 5.18 15.24 21.23
N TYR A 165 4.79 14.11 21.83
CA TYR A 165 4.11 14.10 23.12
C TYR A 165 5.05 14.32 24.31
N THR A 166 6.35 14.11 24.11
CA THR A 166 7.36 14.30 25.15
C THR A 166 7.85 15.76 25.21
N ASP A 167 7.91 16.45 24.07
CA ASP A 167 8.33 17.87 23.98
C ASP A 167 7.24 18.87 24.44
N GLU A 168 5.98 18.44 24.56
CA GLU A 168 4.85 19.27 25.04
C GLU A 168 4.69 19.26 26.59
N ARG A 169 5.66 18.71 27.34
CA ARG A 169 5.71 18.71 28.81
C ARG A 169 6.89 19.52 29.34
#